data_AF-A0A7W6FWP6-F1
#
_entry.id   AF-A0A7W6FWP6-F1
#
_cell.length_a   1.000
_cell.length_b   1.000
_cell.length_c   1.000
_cell.angle_alpha   90.00
_cell.angle_beta   90.00
_cell.angle_gamma   90.00
#
_symmetry.space_group_name_H-M   'P 1'
#
loop_
_entity.id
_entity.type
_entity.pdbx_description
1 polymer ?
#
loop_
_entity_poly.entity_id
_entity_poly.type
_entity_poly.pdbx_seq_one_letter_code
_entity_poly.pdbx_strand_id
1 'polypeptide(L)'
;MNSRQILIASAMASAVAVCAPAQAVTSFTGQGSSTIVNGSGAFYDTLIPKGDFTDTIDFNVPTDGSADVGVLYFKVKDGLSNLQASFNGAAINLVNVGGNLFSGGVTRSVLKGTQTITLNGTSAGNGAYSGNVTFSSAVPELATWLMMIAGIGFTGLAMRRRKTAYSVNYAF
;
A
#
# COMPACT_ATOMS: atom_id res chain seq x y z
N MET A 1 8.85 55.76 -37.04
CA MET A 1 8.21 54.44 -37.23
C MET A 1 9.02 53.39 -36.50
N ASN A 2 8.53 52.59 -35.58
CA ASN A 2 7.46 52.68 -34.57
C ASN A 2 7.43 51.28 -33.94
N SER A 3 7.55 51.22 -32.61
CA SER A 3 6.81 50.31 -31.72
C SER A 3 6.38 48.94 -32.30
N ARG A 4 7.23 47.90 -32.28
CA ARG A 4 6.79 46.52 -32.53
C ARG A 4 7.50 45.43 -31.70
N GLN A 5 8.00 45.77 -30.51
CA GLN A 5 8.47 44.77 -29.55
C GLN A 5 7.91 45.10 -28.16
N ILE A 6 6.58 45.05 -28.05
CA ILE A 6 5.86 45.12 -26.78
C ILE A 6 5.28 43.73 -26.53
N LEU A 7 5.73 43.14 -25.43
CA LEU A 7 5.04 42.19 -24.55
C LEU A 7 4.00 41.27 -25.17
N ILE A 8 4.31 39.97 -25.29
CA ILE A 8 3.39 38.90 -24.89
C ILE A 8 4.21 37.69 -24.38
N ALA A 9 4.60 37.71 -23.11
CA ALA A 9 4.94 36.49 -22.36
C ALA A 9 3.81 36.27 -21.36
N SER A 10 2.64 35.90 -21.88
CA SER A 10 1.45 35.62 -21.08
C SER A 10 1.61 34.29 -20.36
N ALA A 11 1.69 34.39 -19.04
CA ALA A 11 1.41 33.40 -18.02
C ALA A 11 0.67 32.12 -18.48
N MET A 12 1.37 30.99 -18.41
CA MET A 12 0.79 29.65 -18.29
C MET A 12 1.21 29.10 -16.92
N ALA A 13 0.72 29.73 -15.85
CA ALA A 13 0.74 29.13 -14.53
C ALA A 13 -0.49 28.23 -14.42
N SER A 14 -0.35 26.98 -14.88
CA SER A 14 -1.37 25.95 -14.71
C SER A 14 -1.59 25.75 -13.21
N ALA A 15 -2.70 26.27 -12.69
CA ALA A 15 -3.18 25.94 -11.36
C ALA A 15 -3.56 24.46 -11.36
N VAL A 16 -2.65 23.61 -10.89
CA VAL A 16 -3.00 22.23 -10.54
C VAL A 16 -3.93 22.35 -9.33
N ALA A 17 -5.24 22.20 -9.57
CA ALA A 17 -6.18 21.92 -8.52
C ALA A 17 -5.76 20.58 -7.91
N VAL A 18 -5.03 20.64 -6.79
CA VAL A 18 -4.78 19.47 -5.97
C VAL A 18 -6.12 19.11 -5.37
N CYS A 19 -6.89 18.23 -6.04
CA CYS A 19 -8.00 17.60 -5.36
C CYS A 19 -7.37 16.83 -4.19
N ALA A 20 -7.79 17.15 -2.97
CA ALA A 20 -7.43 16.31 -1.84
C ALA A 20 -7.92 14.88 -2.20
N PRO A 21 -7.09 13.84 -2.06
CA PRO A 21 -7.54 12.49 -2.31
C PRO A 21 -8.76 12.23 -1.41
N ALA A 22 -9.87 11.78 -1.99
CA ALA A 22 -11.02 11.34 -1.23
C ALA A 22 -10.53 10.36 -0.16
N GLN A 23 -10.75 10.69 1.11
CA GLN A 23 -10.24 9.88 2.20
C GLN A 23 -10.79 8.46 2.05
N ALA A 24 -9.88 7.49 2.09
CA ALA A 24 -10.16 6.08 2.00
C ALA A 24 -11.20 5.69 3.06
N VAL A 25 -12.35 5.18 2.61
CA VAL A 25 -13.34 4.60 3.52
C VAL A 25 -12.74 3.30 4.06
N THR A 26 -12.49 3.26 5.35
CA THR A 26 -12.46 2.01 6.10
C THR A 26 -13.86 1.72 6.62
N SER A 27 -14.33 0.50 6.42
CA SER A 27 -15.54 0.00 7.05
C SER A 27 -15.23 -1.21 7.91
N PHE A 28 -15.91 -1.30 9.04
CA PHE A 28 -15.87 -2.44 9.94
C PHE A 28 -17.31 -2.90 10.15
N THR A 29 -17.61 -4.12 9.73
CA THR A 29 -18.84 -4.81 10.09
C THR A 29 -18.55 -5.59 11.36
N GLY A 30 -19.18 -5.24 12.48
CA GLY A 30 -18.92 -5.78 13.82
C GLY A 30 -18.98 -4.68 14.89
N GLN A 31 -18.60 -4.99 16.13
CA GLN A 31 -18.54 -3.99 17.22
C GLN A 31 -17.13 -3.39 17.41
N GLY A 32 -16.18 -3.89 16.62
CA GLY A 32 -14.79 -3.47 16.60
C GLY A 32 -14.52 -2.16 15.86
N SER A 33 -13.22 -1.91 15.65
CA SER A 33 -12.70 -0.71 15.04
C SER A 33 -11.49 -1.00 14.16
N SER A 34 -11.24 -0.13 13.19
CA SER A 34 -10.08 -0.16 12.31
C SER A 34 -9.46 1.24 12.18
N THR A 35 -8.13 1.29 12.21
CA THR A 35 -7.33 2.51 12.00
C THR A 35 -6.51 2.43 10.71
N ILE A 36 -6.88 1.55 9.78
CA ILE A 36 -6.14 1.34 8.53
C ILE A 36 -6.23 2.60 7.66
N VAL A 37 -5.09 3.18 7.32
CA VAL A 37 -4.98 4.34 6.42
C VAL A 37 -4.04 3.97 5.28
N ASN A 38 -4.48 4.19 4.05
CA ASN A 38 -3.70 3.88 2.84
C ASN A 38 -3.15 2.44 2.81
N GLY A 39 -3.95 1.49 3.29
CA GLY A 39 -3.54 0.08 3.33
C GLY A 39 -2.61 -0.31 4.48
N SER A 40 -2.39 0.55 5.47
CA SER A 40 -1.56 0.22 6.63
C SER A 40 -2.22 0.65 7.94
N GLY A 41 -2.21 -0.20 8.95
CA GLY A 41 -2.75 0.10 10.28
C GLY A 41 -3.17 -1.14 11.03
N ALA A 42 -4.06 -0.96 12.00
CA ALA A 42 -4.52 -2.03 12.87
C ALA A 42 -6.05 -2.13 12.87
N PHE A 43 -6.54 -3.27 13.34
CA PHE A 43 -7.95 -3.52 13.59
C PHE A 43 -8.12 -4.42 14.81
N TYR A 44 -9.26 -4.30 15.48
CA TYR A 44 -9.59 -5.13 16.64
C TYR A 44 -11.10 -5.15 16.89
N ASP A 45 -11.58 -6.21 17.53
CA ASP A 45 -12.88 -6.26 18.19
C ASP A 45 -12.66 -6.86 19.59
N THR A 46 -13.27 -6.28 20.62
CA THR A 46 -13.17 -6.73 22.01
C THR A 46 -14.51 -7.09 22.65
N LEU A 47 -15.62 -6.90 21.92
CA LEU A 47 -16.98 -7.02 22.44
C LEU A 47 -17.83 -7.92 21.54
N ILE A 48 -17.27 -9.03 21.06
CA ILE A 48 -17.98 -9.96 20.17
C ILE A 48 -19.09 -10.67 20.96
N PRO A 49 -20.38 -10.45 20.62
CA PRO A 49 -21.50 -11.04 21.33
C PRO A 49 -21.48 -12.58 21.29
N LYS A 50 -22.27 -13.20 22.18
CA LYS A 50 -22.37 -14.67 22.20
C LYS A 50 -23.06 -15.16 20.92
N GLY A 51 -22.50 -16.20 20.31
CA GLY A 51 -23.01 -16.82 19.09
C GLY A 51 -22.00 -16.80 17.96
N ASP A 52 -22.47 -17.15 16.77
CA ASP A 52 -21.67 -17.04 15.55
C ASP A 52 -21.55 -15.58 15.14
N PHE A 53 -20.38 -15.19 14.66
CA PHE A 53 -20.11 -13.84 14.17
C PHE A 53 -19.34 -13.88 12.86
N THR A 54 -19.52 -12.80 12.11
CA THR A 54 -18.80 -12.49 10.88
C THR A 54 -18.44 -11.02 10.93
N ASP A 55 -17.15 -10.74 11.06
CA ASP A 55 -16.63 -9.39 11.01
C ASP A 55 -15.92 -9.17 9.68
N THR A 56 -16.18 -8.02 9.06
CA THR A 56 -15.61 -7.65 7.76
C THR A 56 -14.93 -6.29 7.87
N ILE A 57 -13.65 -6.24 7.54
CA ILE A 57 -12.86 -5.01 7.52
C ILE A 57 -12.51 -4.70 6.06
N ASP A 58 -13.08 -3.62 5.55
CA ASP A 58 -12.71 -3.10 4.25
C ASP A 58 -11.76 -1.93 4.42
N PHE A 59 -10.74 -1.88 3.57
CA PHE A 59 -9.79 -0.77 3.51
C PHE A 59 -9.31 -0.55 2.08
N ASN A 60 -8.89 0.67 1.77
CA ASN A 60 -8.42 0.99 0.42
C ASN A 60 -6.89 1.06 0.37
N VAL A 61 -6.29 0.45 -0.66
CA VAL A 61 -4.87 0.63 -1.00
C VAL A 61 -4.72 1.68 -2.11
N PRO A 62 -3.76 2.62 -1.99
CA PRO A 62 -3.68 3.79 -2.87
C PRO A 62 -3.14 3.47 -4.29
N THR A 63 -2.34 2.42 -4.40
CA THR A 63 -1.72 1.93 -5.64
C THR A 63 -1.69 0.41 -5.63
N ASP A 64 -1.33 -0.18 -6.77
CA ASP A 64 -0.97 -1.59 -6.81
C ASP A 64 0.26 -1.85 -5.90
N GLY A 65 0.37 -3.06 -5.38
CA GLY A 65 1.42 -3.42 -4.44
C GLY A 65 1.21 -4.77 -3.78
N SER A 66 1.72 -4.90 -2.56
CA SER A 66 1.51 -6.06 -1.69
C SER A 66 1.01 -5.62 -0.33
N ALA A 67 0.07 -6.36 0.25
CA ALA A 67 -0.37 -6.19 1.62
C ALA A 67 -0.06 -7.44 2.43
N ASP A 68 0.50 -7.25 3.61
CA ASP A 68 0.70 -8.28 4.63
C ASP A 68 -0.36 -8.15 5.72
N VAL A 69 -1.04 -9.26 6.04
CA VAL A 69 -2.13 -9.29 7.02
C VAL A 69 -1.81 -10.25 8.18
N GLY A 70 -1.75 -9.70 9.39
CA GLY A 70 -1.62 -10.43 10.64
C GLY A 70 -2.94 -10.49 11.41
N VAL A 71 -3.26 -11.64 12.00
CA VAL A 71 -4.39 -11.81 12.93
C VAL A 71 -3.90 -12.47 14.20
N LEU A 72 -4.34 -11.97 15.35
CA LEU A 72 -4.00 -12.45 16.67
C LEU A 72 -5.24 -12.57 17.56
N TYR A 73 -5.30 -13.66 18.31
CA TYR A 73 -6.28 -13.93 19.35
C TYR A 73 -5.58 -14.54 20.56
N PHE A 74 -5.78 -13.93 21.73
CA PHE A 74 -5.33 -14.45 23.01
C PHE A 74 -6.51 -14.95 23.83
N LYS A 75 -6.45 -16.22 24.25
CA LYS A 75 -7.47 -16.84 25.09
C LYS A 75 -7.25 -16.43 26.55
N VAL A 76 -7.94 -15.38 26.98
CA VAL A 76 -7.92 -14.91 28.38
C VAL A 76 -9.11 -15.45 29.21
N LYS A 77 -10.26 -15.72 28.57
CA LYS A 77 -11.47 -16.36 29.15
C LYS A 77 -12.22 -17.14 28.04
N ASP A 78 -13.34 -17.82 28.36
CA ASP A 78 -14.35 -18.28 27.39
C ASP A 78 -14.39 -17.34 26.19
N GLY A 79 -13.96 -17.86 25.04
CA GLY A 79 -13.43 -17.01 24.00
C GLY A 79 -13.92 -17.40 22.62
N LEU A 80 -13.03 -17.27 21.64
CA LEU A 80 -13.33 -17.56 20.24
C LEU A 80 -13.03 -19.03 19.94
N SER A 81 -13.97 -19.69 19.29
CA SER A 81 -13.83 -21.05 18.76
C SER A 81 -14.03 -21.02 17.26
N ASN A 82 -13.38 -21.94 16.54
CA ASN A 82 -13.47 -22.04 15.08
C ASN A 82 -13.15 -20.72 14.36
N LEU A 83 -12.27 -19.89 14.93
CA LEU A 83 -11.86 -18.63 14.34
C LEU A 83 -11.12 -18.89 13.02
N GLN A 84 -11.65 -18.33 11.95
CA GLN A 84 -11.09 -18.36 10.62
C GLN A 84 -10.94 -16.92 10.14
N ALA A 85 -9.83 -16.64 9.45
CA ALA A 85 -9.61 -15.36 8.81
C ALA A 85 -9.28 -15.56 7.34
N SER A 86 -9.70 -14.61 6.51
CA SER A 86 -9.39 -14.58 5.10
C SER A 86 -9.07 -13.17 4.66
N PHE A 87 -8.22 -13.05 3.64
CA PHE A 87 -7.87 -11.79 3.00
C PHE A 87 -8.21 -11.91 1.52
N ASN A 88 -9.13 -11.07 1.03
CA ASN A 88 -9.71 -11.11 -0.31
C ASN A 88 -10.21 -12.50 -0.70
N GLY A 89 -10.88 -13.19 0.23
CA GLY A 89 -11.41 -14.55 0.05
C GLY A 89 -10.38 -15.67 0.14
N ALA A 90 -9.08 -15.37 0.25
CA ALA A 90 -8.04 -16.37 0.43
C ALA A 90 -7.72 -16.56 1.92
N ALA A 91 -7.66 -17.81 2.39
CA ALA A 91 -7.46 -18.10 3.80
C ALA A 91 -6.14 -17.52 4.35
N ILE A 92 -6.21 -17.06 5.60
CA ILE A 92 -5.07 -16.79 6.47
C ILE A 92 -4.95 -18.00 7.39
N ASN A 93 -3.76 -18.62 7.45
CA ASN A 93 -3.52 -19.76 8.32
C ASN A 93 -3.27 -19.27 9.75
N LEU A 94 -4.09 -19.71 10.70
CA LEU A 94 -3.89 -19.45 12.12
C LEU A 94 -3.23 -20.68 12.76
N VAL A 95 -2.17 -20.45 13.53
CA VAL A 95 -1.48 -21.47 14.32
C VAL A 95 -2.00 -21.40 15.75
N ASN A 96 -2.35 -22.55 16.32
CA ASN A 96 -2.76 -22.65 17.71
C ASN A 96 -1.55 -22.95 18.61
N VAL A 97 -1.29 -22.12 19.61
CA VAL A 97 -0.33 -22.41 20.69
C VAL A 97 -0.96 -22.10 22.03
N GLY A 98 -1.15 -23.14 22.85
CA GLY A 98 -1.73 -22.99 24.19
C GLY A 98 -3.15 -22.42 24.19
N GLY A 99 -3.91 -22.59 23.09
CA GLY A 99 -5.25 -22.02 22.94
C GLY A 99 -5.30 -20.60 22.35
N ASN A 100 -4.16 -19.94 22.18
CA ASN A 100 -4.04 -18.69 21.42
C ASN A 100 -3.96 -19.00 19.93
N LEU A 101 -4.50 -18.13 19.09
CA LEU A 101 -4.42 -18.25 17.64
C LEU A 101 -3.67 -17.05 17.09
N PHE A 102 -2.73 -17.28 16.17
CA PHE A 102 -1.98 -16.21 15.52
C PHE A 102 -1.64 -16.58 14.09
N SER A 103 -1.53 -15.59 13.21
CA SER A 103 -0.89 -15.75 11.90
C SER A 103 0.50 -15.11 11.92
N GLY A 104 1.43 -15.69 11.16
CA GLY A 104 2.76 -15.10 10.95
C GLY A 104 2.78 -13.96 9.92
N GLY A 105 1.63 -13.35 9.61
CA GLY A 105 1.46 -12.53 8.42
C GLY A 105 1.20 -13.37 7.18
N VAL A 106 0.35 -12.88 6.29
CA VAL A 106 0.18 -13.42 4.93
C VAL A 106 0.30 -12.28 3.95
N THR A 107 1.40 -12.28 3.19
CA THR A 107 1.64 -11.30 2.14
C THR A 107 0.95 -11.72 0.85
N ARG A 108 0.17 -10.82 0.25
CA ARG A 108 -0.48 -11.03 -1.05
C ARG A 108 -0.35 -9.79 -1.93
N SER A 109 -0.28 -9.99 -3.23
CA SER A 109 -0.41 -8.90 -4.20
C SER A 109 -1.83 -8.33 -4.16
N VAL A 110 -1.93 -7.00 -4.19
CA VAL A 110 -3.18 -6.26 -4.16
C VAL A 110 -3.18 -5.21 -5.26
N LEU A 111 -4.34 -5.00 -5.85
CA LEU A 111 -4.55 -3.92 -6.81
C LEU A 111 -5.06 -2.69 -6.09
N LYS A 112 -4.84 -1.51 -6.66
CA LYS A 112 -5.45 -0.27 -6.21
C LYS A 112 -6.96 -0.45 -6.00
N GLY A 113 -7.45 -0.05 -4.84
CA GLY A 113 -8.87 -0.12 -4.51
C GLY A 113 -9.14 -0.80 -3.17
N THR A 114 -10.41 -1.12 -2.95
CA THR A 114 -10.89 -1.78 -1.74
C THR A 114 -10.38 -3.20 -1.64
N GLN A 115 -9.82 -3.53 -0.47
CA GLN A 115 -9.43 -4.87 -0.04
C GLN A 115 -10.26 -5.23 1.19
N THR A 116 -10.49 -6.52 1.39
CA THR A 116 -11.39 -7.01 2.44
C THR A 116 -10.73 -8.10 3.27
N ILE A 117 -10.76 -7.93 4.59
CA ILE A 117 -10.44 -8.98 5.56
C ILE A 117 -11.76 -9.46 6.16
N THR A 118 -11.95 -10.78 6.21
CA THR A 118 -13.13 -11.37 6.84
C THR A 118 -12.69 -12.31 7.95
N LEU A 119 -13.25 -12.12 9.14
CA LEU A 119 -13.09 -13.02 10.28
C LEU A 119 -14.43 -13.64 10.63
N ASN A 120 -14.43 -14.94 10.87
CA ASN A 120 -15.63 -15.68 11.27
C ASN A 120 -15.29 -16.65 12.40
N GLY A 121 -16.25 -16.91 13.27
CA GLY A 121 -16.12 -17.94 14.30
C GLY A 121 -17.32 -17.92 15.22
N THR A 122 -17.15 -18.57 16.38
CA THR A 122 -18.16 -18.61 17.43
C THR A 122 -17.59 -18.01 18.71
N SER A 123 -18.29 -17.04 19.29
CA SER A 123 -17.94 -16.39 20.56
C SER A 123 -18.80 -16.94 21.70
N ALA A 124 -18.18 -17.18 22.85
CA ALA A 124 -18.87 -17.54 24.07
C ALA A 124 -19.54 -16.34 24.80
N GLY A 125 -19.42 -15.12 24.27
CA GLY A 125 -20.02 -13.90 24.83
C GLY A 125 -19.03 -12.86 25.36
N ASN A 126 -17.75 -13.02 25.07
CA ASN A 126 -16.71 -12.02 25.34
C ASN A 126 -15.48 -12.25 24.44
N GLY A 127 -15.73 -12.65 23.19
CA GLY A 127 -14.68 -12.88 22.20
C GLY A 127 -13.96 -11.58 21.85
N ALA A 128 -12.66 -11.68 21.63
CA ALA A 128 -11.85 -10.54 21.23
C ALA A 128 -10.77 -11.00 20.25
N TYR A 129 -10.39 -10.18 19.28
CA TYR A 129 -9.21 -10.41 18.44
C TYR A 129 -8.60 -9.07 18.04
N SER A 130 -7.37 -9.11 17.54
CA SER A 130 -6.72 -7.97 16.92
C SER A 130 -5.94 -8.40 15.70
N GLY A 131 -5.51 -7.43 14.92
CA GLY A 131 -4.66 -7.69 13.77
C GLY A 131 -4.09 -6.41 13.20
N ASN A 132 -3.20 -6.60 12.24
CA ASN A 132 -2.53 -5.52 11.55
C ASN A 132 -2.51 -5.79 10.05
N VAL A 133 -2.45 -4.70 9.30
CA VAL A 133 -2.26 -4.71 7.86
C VAL A 133 -1.09 -3.78 7.54
N THR A 134 -0.21 -4.21 6.64
CA THR A 134 0.92 -3.41 6.19
C THR A 134 1.01 -3.47 4.67
N PHE A 135 0.82 -2.33 4.03
CA PHE A 135 0.89 -2.19 2.58
C PHE A 135 2.26 -1.65 2.15
N SER A 136 2.76 -2.25 1.08
CA SER A 136 3.94 -1.80 0.33
C SER A 136 3.53 -1.56 -1.13
N SER A 137 3.79 -0.37 -1.67
CA SER A 137 3.47 -0.07 -3.05
C SER A 137 4.40 -0.81 -4.01
N ALA A 138 3.87 -1.25 -5.15
CA ALA A 138 4.67 -1.77 -6.23
C ALA A 138 5.48 -0.61 -6.82
N VAL A 139 6.80 -0.65 -6.64
CA VAL A 139 7.71 0.27 -7.33
C VAL A 139 7.90 -0.26 -8.75
N PRO A 140 7.61 0.52 -9.81
CA PRO A 140 7.83 0.07 -11.18
C PRO A 140 9.33 -0.16 -11.43
N GLU A 141 9.78 -1.41 -11.31
CA GLU A 141 11.20 -1.75 -11.46
C GLU A 141 11.69 -1.38 -12.87
N LEU A 142 10.89 -1.66 -13.92
CA LEU A 142 11.24 -1.36 -15.32
C LEU A 142 11.57 0.11 -15.57
N ALA A 143 10.84 1.04 -14.96
CA ALA A 143 11.12 2.47 -15.13
C ALA A 143 12.48 2.84 -14.52
N THR A 144 12.82 2.27 -13.36
CA THR A 144 14.11 2.48 -12.71
C THR A 144 15.26 1.94 -13.55
N TRP A 145 15.13 0.71 -14.07
CA TRP A 145 16.12 0.13 -14.97
C TRP A 145 16.29 0.93 -16.26
N LEU A 146 15.18 1.37 -16.86
CA LEU A 146 15.22 2.20 -18.07
C LEU A 146 15.87 3.56 -17.81
N MET A 147 15.62 4.20 -16.67
CA MET A 147 16.27 5.46 -16.29
C MET A 147 17.77 5.27 -16.06
N MET A 148 18.19 4.17 -15.45
CA MET A 148 19.60 3.82 -15.28
C MET A 148 20.28 3.60 -16.63
N ILE A 149 19.67 2.82 -17.53
CA ILE A 149 20.17 2.57 -18.88
C ILE A 149 20.22 3.87 -19.68
N ALA A 150 19.18 4.70 -19.61
CA ALA A 150 19.12 5.98 -20.30
C ALA A 150 20.22 6.94 -19.81
N GLY A 151 20.45 7.03 -18.49
CA GLY A 151 21.49 7.87 -17.91
C GLY A 151 22.90 7.47 -18.39
N ILE A 152 23.20 6.16 -18.40
CA ILE A 152 24.47 5.64 -18.92
C ILE A 152 24.57 5.88 -20.44
N GLY A 153 23.49 5.62 -21.18
CA GLY A 153 23.42 5.82 -22.63
C GLY A 153 23.67 7.27 -23.03
N PHE A 154 23.02 8.23 -22.38
CA PHE A 154 23.23 9.65 -22.62
C PHE A 154 24.65 10.11 -22.27
N THR A 155 25.21 9.61 -21.17
CA THR A 155 26.59 9.92 -20.77
C THR A 155 27.59 9.41 -21.81
N GLY A 156 27.42 8.17 -22.28
CA GLY A 156 28.23 7.59 -23.35
C GLY A 156 28.16 8.39 -24.66
N LEU A 157 26.96 8.81 -25.06
CA LEU A 157 26.76 9.66 -26.24
C LEU A 157 27.44 11.02 -26.09
N ALA A 158 27.32 11.66 -24.92
CA ALA A 158 27.94 12.96 -24.66
C ALA A 158 29.48 12.89 -24.75
N MET A 159 30.10 11.86 -24.19
CA MET A 159 31.56 11.64 -24.29
C MET A 159 32.00 11.45 -25.75
N ARG A 160 31.24 10.69 -26.55
CA ARG A 160 31.59 10.41 -27.94
C ARG A 160 31.52 11.64 -28.84
N ARG A 161 30.62 12.60 -28.55
CA ARG A 161 30.47 13.86 -29.29
C ARG A 161 31.57 14.88 -28.97
N ARG A 162 32.28 14.72 -27.84
CA ARG A 162 33.27 15.69 -27.34
C ARG A 162 34.71 15.45 -27.83
N LYS A 163 34.90 14.78 -28.97
CA LYS A 163 36.22 14.68 -29.61
C LYS A 163 36.67 16.06 -30.09
N THR A 164 37.44 16.76 -29.26
CA THR A 164 38.23 17.93 -29.68
C THR A 164 39.42 17.44 -30.49
N ALA A 165 39.42 17.68 -31.79
CA ALA A 165 40.59 17.46 -32.63
C ALA A 165 41.62 18.55 -32.32
N TYR A 166 42.64 18.21 -31.53
CA TYR A 166 43.79 19.09 -31.34
C TYR A 166 44.70 18.96 -32.56
N SER A 167 44.67 19.95 -33.47
CA SER A 167 45.67 20.06 -34.53
C SER A 167 46.93 20.68 -33.94
N VAL A 168 48.04 19.94 -33.95
CA VAL A 168 49.36 20.46 -33.59
C VAL A 168 50.01 20.97 -34.88
N ASN A 169 50.29 22.27 -34.95
CA ASN A 169 50.95 22.87 -36.11
C ASN A 169 52.47 22.85 -35.85
N TYR A 170 53.22 22.11 -36.67
CA TYR A 170 54.68 22.11 -36.62
C TYR A 170 55.19 23.22 -37.53
N ALA A 171 55.96 24.16 -36.98
CA ALA A 171 56.71 25.14 -37.77
C ALA A 171 58.09 24.54 -38.07
N PHE A 172 58.44 24.47 -39.36
CA PHE A 172 59.81 24.24 -39.83
C PHE A 172 60.20 25.41 -40.74
#